data_AF-A0A932RFQ4-F1
#
_entry.id   AF-A0A932RFQ4-F1
#
_cell.length_a   1.000
_cell.length_b   1.000
_cell.length_c   1.000
_cell.angle_alpha   90.00
_cell.angle_beta   90.00
_cell.angle_gamma   90.00
#
_symmetry.space_group_name_H-M   'P 1'
#
loop_
_entity.id
_entity.type
_entity.pdbx_description
1 polymer ?
#
loop_
_entity_poly.entity_id
_entity_poly.type
_entity_poly.pdbx_seq_one_letter_code
_entity_poly.pdbx_strand_id
1 'polypeptide(L)'
;MACLAWLGWAQPLRRAAFWLALGTLVVHTFALGSRMYLQGRPPVTNLYSSAVFIGWVLGILALILEKLYRDGTGTLMTAVGGFLTLILAHNLASGGDTLEMMQAVLDTNFWLATHVTCITIGYSSTFLAGFLGILFILRGVFTASVDKEEYKKLGRMIYGILCFATLFSFTGTVLGGIWADQSWGRFWGWDTKENGALIIVLWNALILHARWGGLVQQRGIAVMSVFGNVVTSWSWFGVNLLSVGLHSYGFMSGAVFWLVMFVISQLAVMGLGMLPPRLWRSLETLETKHVPEEATTH
;
A
#
# COMPACT_ATOMS: atom_id res chain seq x y z
N MET A 1 11.21 8.78 18.87
CA MET A 1 9.80 9.26 18.99
C MET A 1 8.95 8.26 19.78
N ALA A 2 8.77 7.00 19.36
CA ALA A 2 7.90 6.04 20.07
C ALA A 2 8.19 5.89 21.59
N CYS A 3 9.46 5.83 22.01
CA CYS A 3 9.82 5.69 23.43
C CYS A 3 9.47 6.90 24.31
N LEU A 4 9.35 8.11 23.72
CA LEU A 4 9.06 9.35 24.45
C LEU A 4 7.55 9.63 24.57
N ALA A 5 6.71 8.94 23.79
CA ALA A 5 5.25 9.07 23.87
C ALA A 5 4.69 8.51 25.19
N TRP A 6 5.43 7.59 25.82
CA TRP A 6 5.07 6.94 27.08
C TRP A 6 5.24 7.84 28.32
N LEU A 7 6.01 8.94 28.21
CA LEU A 7 6.29 9.91 29.28
C LEU A 7 5.26 11.06 29.36
N GLY A 8 4.07 10.89 28.79
CA GLY A 8 2.99 11.90 28.84
C GLY A 8 3.10 13.03 27.79
N TRP A 9 4.08 12.97 26.88
CA TRP A 9 4.31 13.97 25.82
C TRP A 9 3.62 13.64 24.48
N ALA A 10 2.55 12.85 24.51
CA ALA A 10 1.92 12.29 23.30
C ALA A 10 1.48 13.36 22.28
N GLN A 11 0.96 14.51 22.73
CA GLN A 11 0.48 15.58 21.84
C GLN A 11 1.61 16.37 21.14
N PRO A 12 2.61 16.93 21.83
CA PRO A 12 3.71 17.63 21.18
C PRO A 12 4.52 16.69 20.27
N LEU A 13 4.67 15.42 20.67
CA LEU A 13 5.41 14.44 19.90
C LEU A 13 4.70 14.03 18.61
N ARG A 14 3.36 13.90 18.65
CA ARG A 14 2.55 13.66 17.45
C ARG A 14 2.62 14.84 16.48
N ARG A 15 2.58 16.08 16.99
CA ARG A 15 2.76 17.28 16.15
C ARG A 15 4.14 17.33 15.52
N ALA A 16 5.19 17.04 16.29
CA ALA A 16 6.56 16.96 15.78
C ALA A 16 6.69 15.88 14.70
N ALA A 17 6.13 14.70 14.93
CA ALA A 17 6.14 13.60 13.95
C ALA A 17 5.40 13.98 12.66
N PHE A 18 4.26 14.67 12.75
CA PHE A 18 3.52 15.17 11.59
C PHE A 18 4.35 16.17 10.78
N TRP A 19 4.94 17.17 11.44
CA TRP A 19 5.77 18.17 10.75
C TRP A 19 7.02 17.56 10.13
N LEU A 20 7.64 16.58 10.79
CA LEU A 20 8.73 15.81 10.21
C LEU A 20 8.28 15.03 8.98
N ALA A 21 7.16 14.31 9.06
CA ALA A 21 6.61 13.58 7.92
C ALA A 21 6.28 14.50 6.74
N LEU A 22 5.73 15.69 7.02
CA LEU A 22 5.49 16.71 6.01
C LEU A 22 6.79 17.24 5.41
N GLY A 23 7.81 17.53 6.24
CA GLY A 23 9.13 17.95 5.79
C GLY A 23 9.79 16.90 4.90
N THR A 24 9.74 15.62 5.29
CA THR A 24 10.22 14.50 4.47
C THR A 24 9.48 14.43 3.15
N LEU A 25 8.16 14.64 3.13
CA LEU A 25 7.39 14.65 1.89
C LEU A 25 7.79 15.81 0.96
N VAL A 26 8.08 16.99 1.50
CA VAL A 26 8.58 18.13 0.71
C VAL A 26 9.93 17.81 0.09
N VAL A 27 10.87 17.24 0.87
CA VAL A 27 12.18 16.81 0.35
C VAL A 27 12.02 15.72 -0.71
N HIS A 28 11.14 14.75 -0.48
CA HIS A 28 10.84 13.68 -1.45
C HIS A 28 10.24 14.24 -2.75
N THR A 29 9.34 15.22 -2.64
CA THR A 29 8.75 15.91 -3.79
C THR A 29 9.81 16.67 -4.59
N PHE A 30 10.73 17.35 -3.90
CA PHE A 30 11.86 18.02 -4.55
C PHE A 30 12.78 17.02 -5.26
N ALA A 31 13.08 15.87 -4.64
CA ALA A 31 13.91 14.83 -5.24
C ALA A 31 13.26 14.19 -6.49
N LEU A 32 11.94 13.97 -6.47
CA LEU A 32 11.21 13.51 -7.65
C LEU A 32 11.18 14.60 -8.74
N GLY A 33 10.94 15.86 -8.37
CA GLY A 33 10.92 16.99 -9.30
C GLY A 33 12.27 17.24 -9.97
N SER A 34 13.37 17.18 -9.21
CA SER A 34 14.72 17.32 -9.76
C SER A 34 15.04 16.17 -10.72
N ARG A 35 14.63 14.94 -10.41
CA ARG A 35 14.76 13.79 -11.31
C ARG A 35 13.97 13.98 -12.60
N MET A 36 12.72 14.42 -12.52
CA MET A 36 11.89 14.72 -13.70
C MET A 36 12.53 15.80 -14.58
N TYR A 37 13.07 16.85 -13.96
CA TYR A 37 13.77 17.92 -14.67
C TYR A 37 15.04 17.43 -15.38
N LEU A 38 15.87 16.63 -14.70
CA LEU A 38 17.11 16.10 -15.27
C LEU A 38 16.87 15.07 -16.39
N GLN A 39 15.85 14.22 -16.25
CA GLN A 39 15.53 13.21 -17.27
C GLN A 39 14.69 13.78 -18.43
N GLY A 40 13.98 14.90 -18.23
CA GLY A 40 12.97 15.39 -19.17
C GLY A 40 11.78 14.43 -19.32
N ARG A 41 11.53 13.60 -18.30
CA ARG A 41 10.54 12.51 -18.30
C ARG A 41 9.60 12.59 -17.08
N PRO A 42 8.42 11.96 -17.15
CA PRO A 42 7.54 11.77 -16.00
C PRO A 42 8.19 10.98 -14.85
N PRO A 43 7.58 10.94 -13.64
CA PRO A 43 8.27 10.50 -12.42
C PRO A 43 8.60 9.01 -12.36
N VAL A 44 7.96 8.18 -13.18
CA VAL A 44 8.15 6.72 -13.17
C VAL A 44 8.71 6.27 -14.52
N THR A 45 9.98 5.86 -14.52
CA THR A 45 10.72 5.47 -15.73
C THR A 45 11.32 4.06 -15.64
N ASN A 46 11.52 3.55 -14.43
CA ASN A 46 12.10 2.23 -14.14
C ASN A 46 11.67 1.73 -12.74
N LEU A 47 12.12 0.54 -12.34
CA LEU A 47 11.76 -0.05 -11.05
C LEU A 47 12.18 0.82 -9.86
N TYR A 48 13.39 1.41 -9.90
CA TYR A 48 13.86 2.32 -8.86
C TYR A 48 12.92 3.52 -8.68
N SER A 49 12.67 4.26 -9.77
CA SER A 49 11.80 5.45 -9.74
C SER A 49 10.35 5.10 -9.39
N SER A 50 9.87 3.92 -9.78
CA SER A 50 8.57 3.41 -9.32
C SER A 50 8.53 3.19 -7.81
N ALA A 51 9.58 2.64 -7.18
CA ALA A 51 9.64 2.44 -5.73
C ALA A 51 9.62 3.78 -4.98
N VAL A 52 10.38 4.76 -5.46
CA VAL A 52 10.41 6.14 -4.94
C VAL A 52 9.02 6.78 -5.06
N PHE A 53 8.40 6.69 -6.24
CA PHE A 53 7.05 7.23 -6.48
C PHE A 53 5.97 6.56 -5.62
N ILE A 54 6.05 5.24 -5.41
CA ILE A 54 5.14 4.50 -4.51
C ILE A 54 5.23 5.05 -3.08
N GLY A 55 6.46 5.25 -2.58
CA GLY A 55 6.68 5.85 -1.26
C GLY A 55 6.11 7.25 -1.13
N TRP A 56 6.23 8.06 -2.19
CA TRP A 56 5.68 9.41 -2.25
C TRP A 56 4.14 9.44 -2.24
N VAL A 57 3.48 8.63 -3.09
CA VAL A 57 2.01 8.54 -3.12
C VAL A 57 1.48 7.99 -1.79
N LEU A 58 2.11 6.96 -1.24
CA LEU A 58 1.75 6.39 0.05
C LEU A 58 1.83 7.46 1.15
N GLY A 59 2.91 8.23 1.19
CA GLY A 59 3.06 9.34 2.13
C GLY A 59 1.99 10.41 1.99
N ILE A 60 1.61 10.80 0.76
CA ILE A 60 0.51 11.74 0.52
C ILE A 60 -0.80 11.21 1.07
N LEU A 61 -1.19 9.99 0.68
CA LEU A 61 -2.45 9.40 1.09
C LEU A 61 -2.50 9.19 2.61
N ALA A 62 -1.39 8.77 3.20
CA ALA A 62 -1.28 8.59 4.64
C ALA A 62 -1.36 9.94 5.40
N LEU A 63 -0.74 11.00 4.92
CA LEU A 63 -0.88 12.35 5.51
C LEU A 63 -2.29 12.94 5.31
N ILE A 64 -2.96 12.61 4.20
CA ILE A 64 -4.39 12.93 4.03
C ILE A 64 -5.20 12.23 5.12
N LEU A 65 -5.02 10.92 5.33
CA LEU A 65 -5.68 10.20 6.42
C LEU A 65 -5.37 10.81 7.80
N GLU A 66 -4.12 11.21 8.06
CA GLU A 66 -3.76 11.91 9.30
C GLU A 66 -4.55 13.22 9.47
N LYS A 67 -4.68 14.01 8.41
CA LYS A 67 -5.43 15.28 8.45
C LYS A 67 -6.91 15.06 8.73
N LEU A 68 -7.51 14.00 8.21
CA LEU A 68 -8.92 13.66 8.40
C LEU A 68 -9.21 13.07 9.78
N TYR A 69 -8.41 12.10 10.24
CA TYR A 69 -8.72 11.32 11.44
C TYR A 69 -7.93 11.75 12.69
N ARG A 70 -6.78 12.42 12.51
CA ARG A 70 -5.97 13.06 13.57
C ARG A 70 -5.67 12.14 14.76
N ASP A 71 -5.32 10.90 14.49
CA ASP A 71 -5.08 9.84 15.47
C ASP A 71 -3.61 9.36 15.49
N GLY A 72 -2.74 9.89 14.62
CA GLY A 72 -1.35 9.46 14.46
C GLY A 72 -1.16 8.27 13.51
N THR A 73 -2.24 7.64 13.04
CA THR A 73 -2.18 6.46 12.16
C THR A 73 -1.54 6.81 10.83
N GLY A 74 -1.91 7.94 10.23
CA GLY A 74 -1.37 8.37 8.94
C GLY A 74 0.12 8.74 9.02
N THR A 75 0.53 9.35 10.12
CA THR A 75 1.96 9.65 10.37
C THR A 75 2.79 8.37 10.50
N LEU A 76 2.26 7.36 11.20
CA LEU A 76 2.88 6.03 11.30
C LEU A 76 3.00 5.36 9.93
N MET A 77 1.92 5.35 9.15
CA MET A 77 1.93 4.75 7.79
C MET A 77 2.93 5.46 6.87
N THR A 78 3.04 6.79 6.97
CA THR A 78 4.04 7.57 6.22
C THR A 78 5.47 7.15 6.57
N ALA A 79 5.76 7.01 7.87
CA ALA A 79 7.09 6.61 8.34
C ALA A 79 7.45 5.17 7.91
N VAL A 80 6.55 4.21 8.15
CA VAL A 80 6.78 2.80 7.81
C VAL A 80 6.85 2.60 6.30
N GLY A 81 5.87 3.11 5.55
CA GLY A 81 5.83 2.96 4.10
C GLY A 81 6.95 3.70 3.39
N GLY A 82 7.29 4.91 3.85
CA GLY A 82 8.44 5.67 3.35
C GLY A 82 9.76 4.95 3.60
N PHE A 83 9.97 4.42 4.81
CA PHE A 83 11.18 3.66 5.13
C PHE A 83 11.33 2.39 4.28
N LEU A 84 10.26 1.59 4.17
CA LEU A 84 10.30 0.35 3.37
C LEU A 84 10.57 0.62 1.89
N THR A 85 9.91 1.63 1.31
CA THR A 85 10.10 2.00 -0.10
C THR A 85 11.48 2.58 -0.37
N LEU A 86 12.05 3.34 0.56
CA LEU A 86 13.42 3.85 0.46
C LEU A 86 14.47 2.74 0.59
N ILE A 87 14.26 1.74 1.44
CA ILE A 87 15.11 0.53 1.48
C ILE A 87 15.07 -0.18 0.14
N LEU A 88 13.89 -0.38 -0.44
CA LEU A 88 13.75 -1.00 -1.75
C LEU A 88 14.47 -0.19 -2.82
N ALA A 89 14.26 1.13 -2.85
CA ALA A 89 14.94 2.03 -3.78
C ALA A 89 16.47 1.96 -3.61
N HIS A 90 16.98 1.94 -2.38
CA HIS A 90 18.41 1.81 -2.12
C HIS A 90 18.99 0.50 -2.67
N ASN A 91 18.29 -0.63 -2.44
CA ASN A 91 18.72 -1.93 -2.98
C ASN A 91 18.66 -1.97 -4.51
N LEU A 92 17.65 -1.35 -5.12
CA LEU A 92 17.55 -1.24 -6.58
C LEU A 92 18.60 -0.31 -7.20
N ALA A 93 19.09 0.68 -6.44
CA ALA A 93 20.16 1.58 -6.87
C ALA A 93 21.56 0.96 -6.74
N SER A 94 21.71 -0.20 -6.11
CA SER A 94 23.01 -0.85 -5.88
C SER A 94 23.73 -1.28 -7.16
N GLY A 95 23.02 -1.35 -8.30
CA GLY A 95 23.57 -1.70 -9.61
C GLY A 95 24.32 -0.59 -10.35
N GLY A 96 24.32 0.65 -9.83
CA GLY A 96 25.02 1.79 -10.44
C GLY A 96 24.09 2.93 -10.86
N ASP A 97 24.12 3.31 -12.13
CA ASP A 97 23.34 4.45 -12.63
C ASP A 97 21.84 4.17 -12.55
N THR A 98 21.09 5.06 -11.91
CA THR A 98 19.63 4.94 -11.82
C THR A 98 18.91 5.64 -12.97
N LEU A 99 19.63 6.35 -13.83
CA LEU A 99 19.13 7.09 -15.00
C LEU A 99 19.38 6.32 -16.31
N GLU A 100 19.23 5.00 -16.28
CA GLU A 100 19.47 4.12 -17.43
C GLU A 100 18.62 4.47 -18.66
N MET A 101 19.14 4.08 -19.83
CA MET A 101 18.42 4.14 -21.10
C MET A 101 17.11 3.34 -21.02
N MET A 102 16.02 4.02 -21.33
CA MET A 102 14.68 3.45 -21.31
C MET A 102 14.47 2.50 -22.50
N GLN A 103 13.59 1.53 -22.27
CA GLN A 103 13.17 0.61 -23.32
C GLN A 103 12.33 1.35 -24.35
N ALA A 104 12.45 0.97 -25.64
CA ALA A 104 11.88 1.73 -26.75
C ALA A 104 10.37 1.99 -26.61
N VAL A 105 9.61 1.04 -26.02
CA VAL A 105 8.17 1.21 -25.76
C VAL A 105 7.88 2.32 -24.75
N LEU A 106 8.78 2.51 -23.77
CA LEU A 106 8.65 3.53 -22.74
C LEU A 106 9.09 4.94 -23.23
N ASP A 107 9.47 5.10 -24.50
CA ASP A 107 9.85 6.40 -25.06
C ASP A 107 8.64 7.28 -25.43
N THR A 108 7.60 7.29 -24.59
CA THR A 108 6.41 8.13 -24.79
C THR A 108 6.01 8.83 -23.49
N ASN A 109 6.18 10.16 -23.46
CA ASN A 109 5.86 10.94 -22.25
C ASN A 109 4.38 10.91 -21.90
N PHE A 110 3.49 10.77 -22.88
CA PHE A 110 2.05 10.69 -22.65
C PHE A 110 1.66 9.48 -21.82
N TRP A 111 2.09 8.27 -22.21
CA TRP A 111 1.73 7.04 -21.52
C TRP A 111 2.44 6.88 -20.19
N LEU A 112 3.68 7.35 -20.09
CA LEU A 112 4.37 7.44 -18.80
C LEU A 112 3.66 8.37 -17.84
N ALA A 113 3.19 9.53 -18.31
CA ALA A 113 2.52 10.51 -17.46
C ALA A 113 1.10 10.13 -17.07
N THR A 114 0.41 9.29 -17.86
CA THR A 114 -1.00 8.92 -17.66
C THR A 114 -1.15 7.49 -17.14
N HIS A 115 -0.89 6.49 -17.97
CA HIS A 115 -1.04 5.08 -17.61
C HIS A 115 -0.13 4.70 -16.43
N VAL A 116 1.18 4.93 -16.55
CA VAL A 116 2.17 4.43 -15.59
C VAL A 116 2.00 5.11 -14.22
N THR A 117 1.75 6.42 -14.17
CA THR A 117 1.44 7.11 -12.91
C THR A 117 0.12 6.64 -12.32
N CYS A 118 -0.94 6.50 -13.12
CA CYS A 118 -2.27 6.09 -12.66
C CYS A 118 -2.25 4.69 -12.04
N ILE A 119 -1.65 3.72 -12.73
CA ILE A 119 -1.54 2.35 -12.22
C ILE A 119 -0.68 2.30 -10.95
N THR A 120 0.41 3.07 -10.89
CA THR A 120 1.30 3.11 -9.72
C THR A 120 0.64 3.76 -8.51
N ILE A 121 -0.25 4.75 -8.71
CA ILE A 121 -1.11 5.29 -7.64
C ILE A 121 -2.03 4.19 -7.09
N GLY A 122 -2.60 3.37 -7.95
CA GLY A 122 -3.41 2.20 -7.57
C GLY A 122 -2.61 1.19 -6.74
N TYR A 123 -1.37 0.89 -7.13
CA TYR A 123 -0.47 -0.01 -6.39
C TYR A 123 -0.16 0.55 -5.00
N SER A 124 0.20 1.84 -4.94
CA SER A 124 0.53 2.54 -3.68
C SER A 124 -0.64 2.53 -2.71
N SER A 125 -1.86 2.68 -3.24
CA SER A 125 -3.09 2.66 -2.46
C SER A 125 -3.43 1.25 -1.96
N THR A 126 -3.22 0.22 -2.79
CA THR A 126 -3.38 -1.18 -2.36
C THR A 126 -2.38 -1.51 -1.24
N PHE A 127 -1.13 -1.08 -1.36
CA PHE A 127 -0.12 -1.23 -0.30
C PHE A 127 -0.51 -0.52 1.00
N LEU A 128 -1.01 0.72 0.89
CA LEU A 128 -1.48 1.47 2.06
C LEU A 128 -2.67 0.79 2.75
N ALA A 129 -3.63 0.27 1.99
CA ALA A 129 -4.76 -0.50 2.55
C ALA A 129 -4.26 -1.74 3.31
N GLY A 130 -3.29 -2.47 2.74
CA GLY A 130 -2.69 -3.61 3.41
C GLY A 130 -1.90 -3.23 4.66
N PHE A 131 -1.11 -2.15 4.65
CA PHE A 131 -0.41 -1.68 5.85
C PHE A 131 -1.37 -1.24 6.97
N LEU A 132 -2.47 -0.59 6.62
CA LEU A 132 -3.56 -0.30 7.57
C LEU A 132 -4.20 -1.60 8.09
N GLY A 133 -4.35 -2.62 7.24
CA GLY A 133 -4.80 -3.97 7.62
C GLY A 133 -3.85 -4.66 8.61
N ILE A 134 -2.53 -4.56 8.39
CA ILE A 134 -1.52 -5.04 9.33
C ILE A 134 -1.68 -4.33 10.68
N LEU A 135 -1.77 -2.99 10.68
CA LEU A 135 -1.97 -2.21 11.91
C LEU A 135 -3.24 -2.64 12.65
N PHE A 136 -4.34 -2.85 11.93
CA PHE A 136 -5.61 -3.30 12.47
C PHE A 136 -5.47 -4.66 13.17
N ILE A 137 -4.83 -5.64 12.51
CA ILE A 137 -4.64 -6.98 13.06
C ILE A 137 -3.72 -6.95 14.28
N LEU A 138 -2.58 -6.26 14.19
CA LEU A 138 -1.63 -6.16 15.29
C LEU A 138 -2.25 -5.49 16.52
N ARG A 139 -3.01 -4.41 16.33
CA ARG A 139 -3.72 -3.77 17.44
C ARG A 139 -4.82 -4.66 18.01
N GLY A 140 -5.57 -5.36 17.16
CA GLY A 140 -6.63 -6.25 17.62
C GLY A 140 -6.14 -7.44 18.46
N VAL A 141 -5.01 -8.03 18.07
CA VAL A 141 -4.44 -9.19 18.76
C VAL A 141 -3.65 -8.78 20.01
N PHE A 142 -2.80 -7.75 19.92
CA PHE A 142 -1.85 -7.44 20.99
C PHE A 142 -2.34 -6.37 21.97
N THR A 143 -3.31 -5.53 21.58
CA THR A 143 -3.73 -4.37 22.37
C THR A 143 -5.17 -4.50 22.85
N ALA A 144 -5.36 -4.58 24.17
CA ALA A 144 -6.69 -4.65 24.78
C ALA A 144 -7.44 -3.30 24.76
N SER A 145 -6.74 -2.17 24.61
CA SER A 145 -7.30 -0.83 24.76
C SER A 145 -8.00 -0.27 23.51
N VAL A 146 -8.24 -1.08 22.48
CA VAL A 146 -8.87 -0.62 21.23
C VAL A 146 -10.36 -0.39 21.49
N ASP A 147 -10.81 0.85 21.34
CA ASP A 147 -12.23 1.19 21.52
C ASP A 147 -13.05 0.94 20.24
N LYS A 148 -14.38 0.85 20.40
CA LYS A 148 -15.32 0.55 19.29
C LYS A 148 -15.21 1.58 18.17
N GLU A 149 -14.99 2.83 18.55
CA GLU A 149 -14.84 3.95 17.63
C GLU A 149 -13.54 3.82 16.81
N GLU A 150 -12.43 3.43 17.45
CA GLU A 150 -11.14 3.22 16.78
C GLU A 150 -11.20 2.03 15.81
N TYR A 151 -11.83 0.94 16.21
CA TYR A 151 -12.06 -0.24 15.36
C TYR A 151 -12.85 0.13 14.08
N LYS A 152 -13.92 0.92 14.22
CA LYS A 152 -14.70 1.41 13.08
C LYS A 152 -13.91 2.39 12.20
N LYS A 153 -13.11 3.28 12.81
CA LYS A 153 -12.27 4.25 12.09
C LYS A 153 -11.25 3.55 11.20
N LEU A 154 -10.49 2.60 11.72
CA LEU A 154 -9.51 1.84 10.92
C LEU A 154 -10.19 1.09 9.76
N GLY A 155 -11.33 0.45 10.01
CA GLY A 155 -12.10 -0.20 8.94
C GLY A 155 -12.57 0.79 7.86
N ARG A 156 -12.96 2.01 8.24
CA ARG A 156 -13.37 3.07 7.30
C ARG A 156 -12.18 3.61 6.50
N MET A 157 -11.01 3.77 7.12
CA MET A 157 -9.78 4.14 6.41
C MET A 157 -9.43 3.10 5.35
N ILE A 158 -9.39 1.82 5.72
CA ILE A 158 -9.09 0.72 4.79
C ILE A 158 -10.08 0.73 3.63
N TYR A 159 -11.38 0.82 3.91
CA TYR A 159 -12.42 0.88 2.89
C TYR A 159 -12.24 2.07 1.94
N GLY A 160 -11.99 3.28 2.47
CA GLY A 160 -11.79 4.48 1.66
C GLY A 160 -10.57 4.38 0.73
N ILE A 161 -9.46 3.85 1.25
CA ILE A 161 -8.24 3.62 0.44
C ILE A 161 -8.49 2.52 -0.61
N LEU A 162 -9.25 1.46 -0.31
CA LEU A 162 -9.60 0.44 -1.30
C LEU A 162 -10.45 0.98 -2.45
N CYS A 163 -11.39 1.90 -2.19
CA CYS A 163 -12.14 2.58 -3.25
C CYS A 163 -11.19 3.34 -4.19
N PHE A 164 -10.24 4.08 -3.61
CA PHE A 164 -9.23 4.81 -4.37
C PHE A 164 -8.28 3.86 -5.13
N ALA A 165 -7.83 2.78 -4.49
CA ALA A 165 -7.02 1.74 -5.11
C ALA A 165 -7.75 1.11 -6.31
N THR A 166 -9.04 0.80 -6.18
CA THR A 166 -9.87 0.23 -7.25
C THR A 166 -10.00 1.20 -8.42
N LEU A 167 -10.30 2.47 -8.15
CA LEU A 167 -10.45 3.49 -9.19
C LEU A 167 -9.17 3.64 -10.03
N PHE A 168 -8.02 3.82 -9.37
CA PHE A 168 -6.75 4.04 -10.06
C PHE A 168 -6.17 2.78 -10.69
N SER A 169 -6.32 1.62 -10.05
CA SER A 169 -5.88 0.35 -10.66
C SER A 169 -6.73 0.00 -11.89
N PHE A 170 -8.06 0.21 -11.85
CA PHE A 170 -8.94 -0.03 -12.99
C PHE A 170 -8.64 0.92 -14.14
N THR A 171 -8.63 2.24 -13.85
CA THR A 171 -8.35 3.26 -14.87
C THR A 171 -6.96 3.06 -15.48
N GLY A 172 -5.95 2.80 -14.63
CA GLY A 172 -4.61 2.46 -15.07
C GLY A 172 -4.59 1.24 -15.99
N THR A 173 -5.29 0.17 -15.64
CA THR A 173 -5.35 -1.06 -16.46
C THR A 173 -5.98 -0.80 -17.83
N VAL A 174 -7.08 -0.05 -17.88
CA VAL A 174 -7.73 0.33 -19.15
C VAL A 174 -6.81 1.20 -20.02
N LEU A 175 -6.16 2.21 -19.42
CA LEU A 175 -5.16 3.03 -20.12
C LEU A 175 -3.99 2.19 -20.64
N GLY A 176 -3.61 1.15 -19.91
CA GLY A 176 -2.56 0.21 -20.32
C GLY A 176 -2.96 -0.59 -21.57
N GLY A 177 -4.21 -1.04 -21.65
CA GLY A 177 -4.72 -1.71 -22.85
C GLY A 177 -4.75 -0.80 -24.08
N ILE A 178 -5.12 0.48 -23.91
CA ILE A 178 -5.08 1.46 -25.02
C ILE A 178 -3.63 1.69 -25.48
N TRP A 179 -2.68 1.77 -24.54
CA TRP A 179 -1.26 1.89 -24.86
C TRP A 179 -0.71 0.66 -25.59
N ALA A 180 -1.11 -0.55 -25.16
CA ALA A 180 -0.76 -1.80 -25.82
C ALA A 180 -1.29 -1.86 -27.26
N ASP A 181 -2.51 -1.39 -27.49
CA ASP A 181 -3.11 -1.31 -28.83
C ASP A 181 -2.32 -0.40 -29.76
N GLN A 182 -1.92 0.78 -29.28
CA GLN A 182 -1.08 1.70 -30.04
C GLN A 182 0.33 1.19 -30.32
N SER A 183 0.89 0.40 -29.39
CA SER A 183 2.28 -0.05 -29.48
C SER A 183 2.43 -1.36 -30.26
N TRP A 184 1.45 -2.26 -30.15
CA TRP A 184 1.53 -3.64 -30.64
C TRP A 184 0.31 -4.08 -31.45
N GLY A 185 -0.67 -3.20 -31.69
CA GLY A 185 -1.86 -3.49 -32.49
C GLY A 185 -2.89 -4.40 -31.80
N ARG A 186 -2.82 -4.56 -30.48
CA ARG A 186 -3.81 -5.29 -29.68
C ARG A 186 -4.04 -4.66 -28.31
N PHE A 187 -5.31 -4.54 -27.91
CA PHE A 187 -5.70 -4.02 -26.60
C PHE A 187 -5.30 -4.94 -25.42
N TRP A 188 -5.31 -6.26 -25.63
CA TRP A 188 -5.02 -7.23 -24.57
C TRP A 188 -4.46 -8.53 -25.18
N GLY A 189 -3.62 -9.24 -24.44
CA GLY A 189 -2.96 -10.46 -24.90
C GLY A 189 -2.51 -11.40 -23.79
N TRP A 190 -3.03 -11.21 -22.57
CA TRP A 190 -2.84 -12.13 -21.45
C TRP A 190 -1.38 -12.32 -21.03
N ASP A 191 -0.52 -11.33 -21.26
CA ASP A 191 0.84 -11.41 -20.75
C ASP A 191 0.89 -11.26 -19.23
N THR A 192 2.03 -11.60 -18.64
CA THR A 192 2.20 -11.65 -17.18
C THR A 192 1.94 -10.30 -16.51
N LYS A 193 2.24 -9.17 -17.16
CA LYS A 193 2.00 -7.83 -16.62
C LYS A 193 0.53 -7.43 -16.72
N GLU A 194 -0.09 -7.68 -17.87
CA GLU A 194 -1.53 -7.48 -18.07
C GLU A 194 -2.35 -8.27 -17.04
N ASN A 195 -2.01 -9.56 -16.85
CA ASN A 195 -2.66 -10.41 -15.85
C ASN A 195 -2.43 -9.91 -14.41
N GLY A 196 -1.22 -9.46 -14.10
CA GLY A 196 -0.90 -8.89 -12.78
C GLY A 196 -1.78 -7.68 -12.46
N ALA A 197 -1.90 -6.74 -13.41
CA ALA A 197 -2.75 -5.56 -13.26
C ALA A 197 -4.23 -5.94 -13.09
N LEU A 198 -4.73 -6.89 -13.88
CA LEU A 198 -6.10 -7.40 -13.78
C LEU A 198 -6.38 -8.02 -12.40
N ILE A 199 -5.47 -8.86 -11.87
CA ILE A 199 -5.65 -9.50 -10.57
C ILE A 199 -5.73 -8.46 -9.45
N ILE A 200 -4.95 -7.37 -9.51
CA ILE A 200 -5.06 -6.26 -8.54
C ILE A 200 -6.45 -5.63 -8.56
N VAL A 201 -6.96 -5.32 -9.75
CA VAL A 201 -8.30 -4.73 -9.92
C VAL A 201 -9.37 -5.66 -9.36
N LEU A 202 -9.34 -6.94 -9.76
CA LEU A 202 -10.29 -7.95 -9.30
C LEU A 202 -10.22 -8.15 -7.80
N TRP A 203 -9.01 -8.17 -7.22
CA TRP A 203 -8.86 -8.35 -5.78
C TRP A 203 -9.42 -7.17 -4.99
N ASN A 204 -9.10 -5.94 -5.39
CA ASN A 204 -9.65 -4.74 -4.75
C ASN A 204 -11.19 -4.68 -4.88
N ALA A 205 -11.73 -4.98 -6.06
CA ALA A 205 -13.17 -5.05 -6.29
C ALA A 205 -13.84 -6.15 -5.46
N LEU A 206 -13.22 -7.33 -5.35
CA LEU A 206 -13.71 -8.45 -4.55
C LEU A 206 -13.83 -8.05 -3.07
N ILE A 207 -12.85 -7.35 -2.51
CA ILE A 207 -12.90 -6.88 -1.13
C ILE A 207 -14.09 -5.93 -0.92
N LEU A 208 -14.25 -4.95 -1.83
CA LEU A 208 -15.36 -3.99 -1.75
C LEU A 208 -16.72 -4.69 -1.90
N HIS A 209 -16.83 -5.66 -2.81
CA HIS A 209 -18.04 -6.44 -3.02
C HIS A 209 -18.38 -7.31 -1.81
N ALA A 210 -17.39 -8.02 -1.24
CA ALA A 210 -17.57 -8.82 -0.04
C ALA A 210 -18.00 -7.96 1.16
N ARG A 211 -17.50 -6.73 1.25
CA ARG A 211 -17.90 -5.76 2.28
C ARG A 211 -19.32 -5.27 2.07
N TRP A 212 -19.69 -4.94 0.83
CA TRP A 212 -21.03 -4.50 0.47
C TRP A 212 -22.07 -5.60 0.73
N GLY A 213 -21.77 -6.84 0.32
CA GLY A 213 -22.64 -8.00 0.51
C GLY A 213 -22.72 -8.51 1.96
N GLY A 214 -22.04 -7.85 2.92
CA GLY A 214 -22.04 -8.25 4.32
C GLY A 214 -21.27 -9.55 4.64
N LEU A 215 -20.61 -10.14 3.65
CA LEU A 215 -19.80 -11.37 3.79
C LEU A 215 -18.61 -11.15 4.71
N VAL A 216 -18.02 -9.95 4.67
CA VAL A 216 -16.90 -9.58 5.53
C VAL A 216 -17.16 -8.32 6.32
N GLN A 217 -16.79 -8.40 7.60
CA GLN A 217 -16.75 -7.24 8.48
C GLN A 217 -15.36 -6.56 8.47
N GLN A 218 -15.12 -5.62 9.37
CA GLN A 218 -13.89 -4.82 9.46
C GLN A 218 -12.65 -5.69 9.66
N ARG A 219 -12.79 -6.83 10.35
CA ARG A 219 -11.72 -7.82 10.43
C ARG A 219 -11.43 -8.46 9.08
N GLY A 220 -12.47 -8.87 8.35
CA GLY A 220 -12.30 -9.52 7.05
C GLY A 220 -11.72 -8.56 6.00
N ILE A 221 -12.18 -7.30 5.97
CA ILE A 221 -11.59 -6.29 5.07
C ILE A 221 -10.10 -6.09 5.36
N ALA A 222 -9.71 -6.02 6.64
CA ALA A 222 -8.30 -5.90 7.03
C ALA A 222 -7.44 -7.08 6.56
N VAL A 223 -7.90 -8.33 6.80
CA VAL A 223 -7.17 -9.53 6.38
C VAL A 223 -7.04 -9.62 4.86
N MET A 224 -8.11 -9.34 4.13
CA MET A 224 -8.06 -9.38 2.66
C MET A 224 -7.21 -8.25 2.07
N SER A 225 -7.16 -7.08 2.71
CA SER A 225 -6.24 -5.99 2.33
C SER A 225 -4.77 -6.37 2.52
N VAL A 226 -4.43 -7.12 3.57
CA VAL A 226 -3.06 -7.67 3.73
C VAL A 226 -2.70 -8.60 2.57
N PHE A 227 -3.63 -9.44 2.11
CA PHE A 227 -3.40 -10.24 0.90
C PHE A 227 -3.26 -9.38 -0.36
N GLY A 228 -3.91 -8.20 -0.40
CA GLY A 228 -3.70 -7.21 -1.45
C GLY A 228 -2.23 -6.82 -1.63
N ASN A 229 -1.46 -6.72 -0.54
CA ASN A 229 -0.01 -6.50 -0.62
C ASN A 229 0.72 -7.61 -1.36
N VAL A 230 0.33 -8.87 -1.13
CA VAL A 230 0.91 -10.04 -1.82
C VAL A 230 0.62 -9.93 -3.31
N VAL A 231 -0.64 -9.70 -3.68
CA VAL A 231 -1.08 -9.54 -5.07
C VAL A 231 -0.31 -8.42 -5.76
N THR A 232 -0.23 -7.23 -5.15
CA THR A 232 0.47 -6.08 -5.72
C THR A 232 1.98 -6.32 -5.82
N SER A 233 2.61 -6.94 -4.81
CA SER A 233 4.04 -7.25 -4.86
C SER A 233 4.38 -8.26 -5.95
N TRP A 234 3.52 -9.26 -6.18
CA TRP A 234 3.68 -10.22 -7.27
C TRP A 234 3.53 -9.55 -8.64
N SER A 235 2.51 -8.72 -8.82
CA SER A 235 2.30 -7.99 -10.07
C SER A 235 3.37 -6.93 -10.34
N TRP A 236 3.97 -6.33 -9.32
CA TRP A 236 4.98 -5.27 -9.48
C TRP A 236 6.39 -5.83 -9.63
N PHE A 237 6.80 -6.78 -8.78
CA PHE A 237 8.13 -7.41 -8.84
C PHE A 237 8.12 -8.80 -9.47
N GLY A 238 7.20 -9.67 -9.06
CA GLY A 238 7.15 -11.09 -9.46
C GLY A 238 7.11 -11.29 -10.97
N VAL A 239 6.27 -10.54 -11.69
CA VAL A 239 6.16 -10.64 -13.16
C VAL A 239 7.44 -10.25 -13.89
N ASN A 240 8.26 -9.35 -13.34
CA ASN A 240 9.55 -8.99 -13.92
C ASN A 240 10.60 -10.09 -13.71
N LEU A 241 10.44 -10.94 -12.68
CA LEU A 241 11.36 -12.03 -12.35
C LEU A 241 11.10 -13.31 -13.17
N LEU A 242 9.89 -13.48 -13.70
CA LEU A 242 9.52 -14.68 -14.46
C LEU A 242 10.25 -14.81 -15.81
N SER A 243 10.91 -13.76 -16.31
CA SER A 243 11.65 -13.75 -17.59
C SER A 243 10.86 -14.29 -18.80
N VAL A 244 9.52 -14.28 -18.73
CA VAL A 244 8.60 -14.72 -19.78
C VAL A 244 7.69 -13.54 -20.14
N GLY A 245 7.70 -13.14 -21.41
CA GLY A 245 6.96 -11.99 -21.95
C GLY A 245 7.87 -10.87 -22.47
N LEU A 246 7.30 -9.90 -23.19
CA LEU A 246 8.00 -8.79 -23.88
C LEU A 246 8.74 -7.80 -22.94
N HIS A 247 8.86 -8.11 -21.65
CA HIS A 247 9.39 -7.21 -20.61
C HIS A 247 10.35 -7.88 -19.61
N SER A 248 11.10 -8.90 -20.02
CA SER A 248 12.10 -9.54 -19.15
C SER A 248 13.34 -8.66 -18.95
N TYR A 249 13.49 -8.04 -17.78
CA TYR A 249 14.69 -7.28 -17.42
C TYR A 249 15.32 -7.86 -16.15
N GLY A 250 16.24 -8.80 -16.32
CA GLY A 250 17.21 -9.20 -15.30
C GLY A 250 16.76 -10.26 -14.29
N PHE A 251 17.49 -11.37 -14.24
CA PHE A 251 17.38 -12.40 -13.20
C PHE A 251 18.02 -11.89 -11.90
N MET A 252 17.24 -11.42 -10.93
CA MET A 252 17.75 -11.08 -9.60
C MET A 252 17.52 -12.23 -8.63
N SER A 253 18.49 -13.15 -8.52
CA SER A 253 18.42 -14.31 -7.59
C SER A 253 18.14 -13.90 -6.14
N GLY A 254 18.60 -12.73 -5.71
CA GLY A 254 18.29 -12.17 -4.39
C GLY A 254 16.88 -11.57 -4.26
N ALA A 255 16.30 -11.03 -5.33
CA ALA A 255 14.99 -10.37 -5.26
C ALA A 255 13.84 -11.38 -5.09
N VAL A 256 13.96 -12.58 -5.69
CA VAL A 256 12.99 -13.67 -5.47
C VAL A 256 12.96 -14.06 -3.99
N PHE A 257 14.12 -14.19 -3.35
CA PHE A 257 14.20 -14.49 -1.91
C PHE A 257 13.47 -13.44 -1.07
N TRP A 258 13.74 -12.16 -1.29
CA TRP A 258 13.08 -11.08 -0.57
C TRP A 258 11.57 -11.01 -0.84
N LEU A 259 11.13 -11.29 -2.06
CA LEU A 259 9.72 -11.38 -2.41
C LEU A 259 9.04 -12.54 -1.68
N VAL A 260 9.64 -13.73 -1.66
CA VAL A 260 9.10 -14.88 -0.92
C VAL A 260 9.03 -14.60 0.58
N MET A 261 10.08 -14.02 1.16
CA MET A 261 10.08 -13.61 2.57
C MET A 261 8.99 -12.58 2.87
N PHE A 262 8.79 -11.62 1.96
CA PHE A 262 7.69 -10.67 2.06
C PHE A 262 6.33 -11.39 2.04
N VAL A 263 6.09 -12.30 1.09
CA VAL A 263 4.84 -13.07 1.02
C VAL A 263 4.60 -13.89 2.29
N ILE A 264 5.62 -14.61 2.78
CA ILE A 264 5.53 -15.36 4.04
C ILE A 264 5.16 -14.44 5.21
N SER A 265 5.76 -13.25 5.29
CA SER A 265 5.43 -12.27 6.33
C SER A 265 3.96 -11.82 6.26
N GLN A 266 3.42 -11.58 5.07
CA GLN A 266 2.03 -11.18 4.89
C GLN A 266 1.07 -12.32 5.25
N LEU A 267 1.38 -13.56 4.83
CA LEU A 267 0.59 -14.74 5.17
C LEU A 267 0.60 -15.02 6.68
N ALA A 268 1.73 -14.81 7.36
CA ALA A 268 1.81 -14.92 8.82
C ALA A 268 0.89 -13.89 9.52
N VAL A 269 0.88 -12.64 9.05
CA VAL A 269 -0.05 -11.61 9.58
C VAL A 269 -1.51 -11.96 9.29
N MET A 270 -1.83 -12.51 8.11
CA MET A 270 -3.18 -13.00 7.82
C MET A 270 -3.57 -14.13 8.77
N GLY A 271 -2.67 -15.06 9.07
CA GLY A 271 -2.88 -16.13 10.05
C GLY A 271 -3.24 -15.57 11.43
N LEU A 272 -2.54 -14.53 11.89
CA LEU A 272 -2.90 -13.80 13.11
C LEU A 272 -4.29 -13.15 13.01
N GLY A 273 -4.62 -12.56 11.86
CA GLY A 273 -5.91 -11.94 11.62
C GLY A 273 -7.10 -12.91 11.60
N MET A 274 -6.84 -14.17 11.27
CA MET A 274 -7.83 -15.25 11.25
C MET A 274 -8.00 -15.98 12.58
N LEU A 275 -7.24 -15.60 13.62
CA LEU A 275 -7.38 -16.20 14.95
C LEU A 275 -8.82 -16.07 15.49
N PRO A 276 -9.27 -17.06 16.30
CA PRO A 276 -10.57 -16.99 16.96
C PRO A 276 -10.78 -15.67 17.72
N PRO A 277 -11.98 -15.09 17.71
CA PRO A 277 -12.29 -13.83 18.40
C PRO A 277 -11.84 -13.79 19.87
N ARG A 278 -11.91 -14.92 20.58
CA ARG A 278 -11.42 -15.06 21.97
C ARG A 278 -9.93 -14.76 22.18
N LEU A 279 -9.12 -14.83 21.13
CA LEU A 279 -7.68 -14.51 21.20
C LEU A 279 -7.40 -13.05 20.85
N TRP A 280 -8.41 -12.30 20.39
CA TRP A 280 -8.32 -10.87 20.17
C TRP A 280 -8.59 -10.14 21.47
N ARG A 281 -7.53 -9.64 22.10
CA ARG A 281 -7.64 -8.85 23.34
C ARG A 281 -8.55 -7.64 23.18
N SER A 282 -8.64 -7.07 21.97
CA SER A 282 -9.55 -5.96 21.71
C SER A 282 -11.03 -6.34 21.70
N LEU A 283 -11.38 -7.59 21.35
CA LEU A 283 -12.79 -8.00 21.25
C LEU A 283 -13.38 -8.30 22.64
N GLU A 284 -12.56 -8.84 23.55
CA GLU A 284 -12.94 -9.07 24.95
C GLU A 284 -13.32 -7.77 25.68
N THR A 285 -12.58 -6.68 25.45
CA THR A 285 -12.92 -5.35 25.98
C THR A 285 -14.14 -4.71 25.33
N LEU A 286 -14.44 -5.04 24.07
CA LEU A 286 -15.62 -4.54 23.37
C LEU A 286 -16.91 -5.25 23.84
N GLU A 287 -16.81 -6.52 24.23
CA GLU A 287 -17.92 -7.30 24.78
C GLU A 287 -18.21 -6.92 26.25
N THR A 288 -17.18 -6.73 27.08
CA THR A 288 -17.34 -6.40 28.51
C THR A 288 -17.95 -5.01 28.78
N LYS A 289 -17.71 -4.01 27.92
CA LYS A 289 -18.36 -2.68 28.02
C LYS A 289 -19.87 -2.69 27.70
N HIS A 290 -20.45 -3.84 27.30
CA HIS A 290 -21.85 -3.95 26.91
C HIS A 290 -22.78 -4.53 27.98
N VAL A 291 -22.29 -4.77 29.20
CA VAL A 291 -23.17 -5.09 30.34
C VAL A 291 -23.75 -3.78 30.87
N PRO A 292 -25.06 -3.50 30.71
CA PRO A 292 -25.69 -2.36 31.38
C PRO A 292 -25.62 -2.55 32.89
N GLU A 293 -25.23 -1.48 33.57
CA GLU A 293 -25.05 -1.35 35.02
C GLU A 293 -26.40 -1.35 35.79
N GLU A 294 -27.35 -2.22 35.41
CA GLU A 294 -28.71 -2.28 35.96
C GLU A 294 -29.03 -3.60 36.70
N ALA A 295 -28.03 -4.44 37.00
CA ALA A 295 -28.26 -5.74 37.64
C ALA A 295 -27.68 -5.87 39.06
N THR A 296 -27.55 -4.78 39.83
CA THR A 296 -27.19 -4.84 41.26
C THR A 296 -27.95 -3.82 42.10
N THR A 297 -29.28 -3.89 42.09
CA THR A 297 -30.12 -3.39 43.19
C THR A 297 -31.34 -4.30 43.34
N HIS A 298 -31.17 -5.39 44.10
CA HIS A 298 -32.25 -6.09 44.80
C HIS A 298 -31.71 -6.61 46.12
#